data_AF-A0A7Y2MTR4-F1
#
_entry.id   AF-A0A7Y2MTR4-F1
#
_cell.length_a   1.000
_cell.length_b   1.000
_cell.length_c   1.000
_cell.angle_alpha   90.00
_cell.angle_beta   90.00
_cell.angle_gamma   90.00
#
_symmetry.space_group_name_H-M   'P 1'
#
loop_
_entity.id
_entity.type
_entity.pdbx_description
1 polymer ?
#
loop_
_entity_poly.entity_id
_entity_poly.type
_entity_poly.pdbx_seq_one_letter_code
_entity_poly.pdbx_strand_id
1 'polypeptide(L)'
;VDQYGADGKMVFGNDDKLLKATLTEKLLVTLLAKLTNFIPEGGIWLNTQRPEWNDANNALVGNGVSMVTLYYIRRYLTFCIELFGEGSKDQFEIHTPVSNLLNSVSACFNDNQEILIGSVSNNTRKSIMDSLGRAGEVYREKGYSGFADSGSSTVDKIQLVEFFELARKYVDHSIRANKRSDGLYHSYNLVQIKGDEASIEYLYEMLEGQVSVLSAGLLSGREALEVLDALKESKIYREDQYSYLLYPDRELPRFLEKNNIPNSFIESSNLAQTLLQKGDITLISKDLKGNYHFNGSFTNANGLRDKLEELKDDYADLVENEYEDYLEVFETMFNHKAFTGRSGTFYGYEGLGSIYWHMVSKLLLVVQENIFKSISEGEDEAVIKRLKEHYYDVREGIGVHKSPSLYGAFPTDPYSHTPANKGAQQPGMTGQVKEDVMNRWAELGIRITAGRISFNPIFLKNDEFLSNPDTFEYFNVEGERENLNLDAGELAFTYCQVPVIFKRGTKDQIQLTLKDGATVDMDGLNLPEDESGEIFKRSGKIRGLNITLNY
;
A
#
# COMPACT_ATOMS: atom_id res chain seq x y z
N VAL A 1 13.38 -4.34 -32.25
CA VAL A 1 13.28 -5.78 -31.94
C VAL A 1 13.85 -6.63 -33.06
N ASP A 2 13.50 -6.38 -34.32
CA ASP A 2 13.98 -7.18 -35.45
C ASP A 2 15.51 -7.24 -35.58
N GLN A 3 16.23 -6.17 -35.21
CA GLN A 3 17.70 -6.12 -35.24
C GLN A 3 18.40 -6.57 -33.95
N TYR A 4 17.81 -6.31 -32.78
CA TYR A 4 18.46 -6.48 -31.47
C TYR A 4 17.76 -7.50 -30.55
N GLY A 5 16.73 -8.20 -31.04
CA GLY A 5 15.88 -9.05 -30.21
C GLY A 5 15.14 -8.27 -29.11
N ALA A 6 15.03 -8.88 -27.93
CA ALA A 6 14.32 -8.30 -26.78
C ALA A 6 14.94 -6.99 -26.29
N ASP A 7 16.27 -6.83 -26.40
CA ASP A 7 16.99 -5.61 -26.04
C ASP A 7 16.57 -4.41 -26.89
N GLY A 8 15.98 -4.64 -28.07
CA GLY A 8 15.37 -3.61 -28.88
C GLY A 8 14.14 -2.92 -28.25
N LYS A 9 13.74 -3.29 -27.03
CA LYS A 9 12.72 -2.60 -26.20
C LYS A 9 13.34 -1.71 -25.12
N MET A 10 14.66 -1.72 -24.96
CA MET A 10 15.38 -0.89 -24.01
C MET A 10 15.60 0.51 -24.59
N VAL A 11 16.03 1.45 -23.75
CA VAL A 11 16.39 2.82 -24.17
C VAL A 11 17.79 2.80 -24.78
N PHE A 12 17.93 3.38 -25.97
CA PHE A 12 19.20 3.59 -26.65
C PHE A 12 19.64 5.04 -26.43
N GLY A 13 20.94 5.24 -26.21
CA GLY A 13 21.55 6.57 -26.20
C GLY A 13 22.08 6.94 -27.59
N ASN A 14 23.02 7.88 -27.61
CA ASN A 14 23.77 8.20 -28.83
C ASN A 14 24.52 6.96 -29.36
N ASP A 15 24.75 6.91 -30.68
CA ASP A 15 25.50 5.86 -31.40
C ASP A 15 24.86 4.46 -31.44
N ASP A 16 23.52 4.36 -31.39
CA ASP A 16 22.77 3.08 -31.45
C ASP A 16 23.20 2.05 -30.39
N LYS A 17 23.68 2.53 -29.23
CA LYS A 17 24.04 1.70 -28.08
C LYS A 17 23.01 1.80 -26.97
N LEU A 18 22.80 0.69 -26.27
CA LEU A 18 21.97 0.64 -25.08
C LEU A 18 22.48 1.64 -24.03
N LEU A 19 21.56 2.46 -23.51
CA LEU A 19 21.84 3.38 -22.42
C LEU A 19 22.01 2.60 -21.12
N LYS A 20 23.21 2.66 -20.52
CA LYS A 20 23.55 1.97 -19.27
C LYS A 20 23.58 2.97 -18.14
N ALA A 21 22.86 2.68 -17.06
CA ALA A 21 22.80 3.52 -15.87
C ALA A 21 23.29 2.77 -14.62
N THR A 22 23.82 3.51 -13.65
CA THR A 22 24.24 2.95 -12.35
C THR A 22 23.02 2.63 -11.46
N LEU A 23 23.21 1.80 -10.42
CA LEU A 23 22.16 1.56 -9.44
C LEU A 23 21.70 2.87 -8.76
N THR A 24 22.63 3.77 -8.47
CA THR A 24 22.34 5.11 -7.91
C THR A 24 21.32 5.85 -8.78
N GLU A 25 21.54 5.90 -10.09
CA GLU A 25 20.60 6.55 -11.00
C GLU A 25 19.24 5.87 -11.03
N LYS A 26 19.20 4.52 -11.03
CA LYS A 26 17.94 3.77 -11.01
C LYS A 26 17.12 4.05 -9.75
N LEU A 27 17.77 4.17 -8.59
CA LEU A 27 17.15 4.53 -7.32
C LEU A 27 16.66 6.00 -7.31
N LEU A 28 17.40 6.91 -7.95
CA LEU A 28 17.00 8.31 -8.06
C LEU A 28 15.82 8.50 -9.00
N VAL A 29 15.86 7.92 -10.21
CA VAL A 29 14.79 8.09 -11.20
C VAL A 29 13.44 7.61 -10.66
N THR A 30 13.40 6.47 -9.95
CA THR A 30 12.14 5.97 -9.38
C THR A 30 11.58 6.91 -8.30
N LEU A 31 12.43 7.50 -7.47
CA LEU A 31 12.03 8.43 -6.41
C LEU A 31 11.63 9.79 -7.00
N LEU A 32 12.45 10.38 -7.86
CA LEU A 32 12.19 11.69 -8.47
C LEU A 32 10.90 11.65 -9.32
N ALA A 33 10.63 10.56 -10.04
CA ALA A 33 9.35 10.38 -10.73
C ALA A 33 8.14 10.43 -9.78
N LYS A 34 8.28 9.97 -8.53
CA LYS A 34 7.23 10.13 -7.51
C LYS A 34 7.18 11.54 -6.96
N LEU A 35 8.33 12.12 -6.61
CA LEU A 35 8.40 13.46 -6.01
C LEU A 35 7.94 14.58 -6.96
N THR A 36 8.08 14.40 -8.28
CA THR A 36 7.46 15.34 -9.26
C THR A 36 5.93 15.36 -9.23
N ASN A 37 5.31 14.37 -8.58
CA ASN A 37 3.87 14.25 -8.35
C ASN A 37 3.51 14.43 -6.86
N PHE A 38 4.45 14.90 -6.03
CA PHE A 38 4.18 15.14 -4.61
C PHE A 38 3.33 16.39 -4.43
N ILE A 39 2.25 16.25 -3.68
CA ILE A 39 1.38 17.33 -3.24
C ILE A 39 1.59 17.45 -1.72
N PRO A 40 2.18 18.55 -1.21
CA PRO A 40 2.31 18.78 0.23
C PRO A 40 0.98 18.53 0.94
N GLU A 41 0.99 17.86 2.09
CA GLU A 41 -0.16 17.35 2.88
C GLU A 41 -1.24 16.54 2.11
N GLY A 42 -1.06 16.30 0.81
CA GLY A 42 -2.01 15.58 -0.03
C GLY A 42 -1.59 14.14 -0.32
N GLY A 43 -0.29 13.91 -0.57
CA GLY A 43 0.26 12.61 -0.97
C GLY A 43 0.92 12.64 -2.36
N ILE A 44 0.96 11.50 -3.05
CA ILE A 44 1.43 11.39 -4.44
C ILE A 44 0.24 11.36 -5.41
N TRP A 45 0.22 12.27 -6.37
CA TRP A 45 -0.88 12.41 -7.32
C TRP A 45 -1.06 11.19 -8.25
N LEU A 46 -2.29 10.70 -8.40
CA LEU A 46 -2.65 9.54 -9.24
C LEU A 46 -3.04 9.97 -10.65
N ASN A 47 -2.06 10.34 -11.48
CA ASN A 47 -2.30 10.93 -12.81
C ASN A 47 -1.75 10.10 -13.99
N THR A 48 -1.44 8.82 -13.77
CA THR A 48 -0.78 7.95 -14.78
C THR A 48 -1.74 6.96 -15.48
N GLN A 49 -3.05 7.28 -15.49
CA GLN A 49 -4.11 6.51 -16.15
C GLN A 49 -4.31 5.07 -15.64
N ARG A 50 -3.73 4.71 -14.50
CA ARG A 50 -3.91 3.41 -13.84
C ARG A 50 -3.99 3.58 -12.32
N PRO A 51 -4.78 2.74 -11.63
CA PRO A 51 -4.85 2.75 -10.16
C PRO A 51 -3.57 2.17 -9.54
N GLU A 52 -3.54 2.19 -8.21
CA GLU A 52 -2.56 1.47 -7.40
C GLU A 52 -3.04 0.03 -7.12
N TRP A 53 -2.90 -0.47 -5.90
CA TRP A 53 -3.23 -1.86 -5.55
C TRP A 53 -4.73 -2.17 -5.68
N ASN A 54 -5.60 -1.28 -5.18
CA ASN A 54 -7.04 -1.50 -5.21
C ASN A 54 -7.67 -1.06 -6.54
N ASP A 55 -7.77 -1.98 -7.50
CA ASP A 55 -8.42 -1.73 -8.79
C ASP A 55 -9.91 -1.37 -8.67
N ALA A 56 -10.59 -1.73 -7.57
CA ALA A 56 -11.97 -1.35 -7.35
C ALA A 56 -12.14 0.15 -7.06
N ASN A 57 -11.06 0.85 -6.68
CA ASN A 57 -11.00 2.31 -6.51
C ASN A 57 -10.38 3.03 -7.74
N ASN A 58 -10.53 2.46 -8.93
CA ASN A 58 -9.88 3.00 -10.14
C ASN A 58 -10.37 4.38 -10.61
N ALA A 59 -11.54 4.86 -10.16
CA ALA A 59 -12.00 6.20 -10.49
C ALA A 59 -11.28 7.30 -9.68
N LEU A 60 -10.45 6.93 -8.70
CA LEU A 60 -9.50 7.85 -8.06
C LEU A 60 -8.41 8.33 -9.03
N VAL A 61 -8.17 7.63 -10.15
CA VAL A 61 -7.19 8.09 -11.14
C VAL A 61 -7.68 9.38 -11.77
N GLY A 62 -6.87 10.44 -11.71
CA GLY A 62 -7.24 11.80 -12.09
C GLY A 62 -7.09 12.73 -10.90
N ASN A 63 -8.07 12.80 -10.01
CA ASN A 63 -8.06 13.70 -8.84
C ASN A 63 -7.56 13.06 -7.55
N GLY A 64 -7.41 11.73 -7.51
CA GLY A 64 -6.95 11.01 -6.33
C GLY A 64 -5.48 11.28 -6.02
N VAL A 65 -5.15 11.29 -4.73
CA VAL A 65 -3.81 11.50 -4.22
C VAL A 65 -3.52 10.44 -3.17
N SER A 66 -2.42 9.70 -3.35
CA SER A 66 -2.06 8.54 -2.54
C SER A 66 -1.17 8.93 -1.37
N MET A 67 -1.73 8.89 -0.16
CA MET A 67 -0.94 8.88 1.06
C MET A 67 -0.29 7.51 1.28
N VAL A 68 -0.94 6.43 0.83
CA VAL A 68 -0.40 5.05 0.80
C VAL A 68 1.02 5.02 0.21
N THR A 69 1.19 5.53 -1.00
CA THR A 69 2.51 5.59 -1.65
C THR A 69 3.46 6.54 -0.93
N LEU A 70 2.96 7.64 -0.37
CA LEU A 70 3.80 8.58 0.40
C LEU A 70 4.39 7.92 1.66
N TYR A 71 3.61 7.08 2.36
CA TYR A 71 4.07 6.32 3.51
C TYR A 71 5.22 5.36 3.14
N TYR A 72 5.12 4.66 2.01
CA TYR A 72 6.20 3.80 1.53
C TYR A 72 7.41 4.60 1.01
N ILE A 73 7.20 5.79 0.42
CA ILE A 73 8.30 6.70 0.06
C ILE A 73 9.07 7.12 1.30
N ARG A 74 8.41 7.35 2.44
CA ARG A 74 9.09 7.66 3.71
C ARG A 74 10.05 6.55 4.12
N ARG A 75 9.61 5.29 4.05
CA ARG A 75 10.44 4.09 4.30
C ARG A 75 11.60 4.01 3.31
N TYR A 76 11.32 4.25 2.02
CA TYR A 76 12.32 4.25 0.95
C TYR A 76 13.40 5.32 1.14
N LEU A 77 13.02 6.54 1.51
CA LEU A 77 13.95 7.63 1.80
C LEU A 77 14.87 7.29 2.96
N THR A 78 14.33 6.68 4.02
CA THR A 78 15.13 6.23 5.17
C THR A 78 16.14 5.16 4.73
N PHE A 79 15.72 4.18 3.94
CA PHE A 79 16.62 3.19 3.34
C PHE A 79 17.71 3.84 2.48
N CYS A 80 17.39 4.84 1.66
CA CYS A 80 18.40 5.55 0.86
C CYS A 80 19.39 6.32 1.74
N ILE A 81 18.93 7.01 2.79
CA ILE A 81 19.82 7.71 3.72
C ILE A 81 20.84 6.75 4.34
N GLU A 82 20.39 5.58 4.80
CA GLU A 82 21.27 4.53 5.35
C GLU A 82 22.23 3.98 4.29
N LEU A 83 21.69 3.53 3.14
CA LEU A 83 22.46 2.92 2.05
C LEU A 83 23.59 3.84 1.56
N PHE A 84 23.30 5.12 1.32
CA PHE A 84 24.29 6.07 0.83
C PHE A 84 25.19 6.61 1.96
N GLY A 85 24.65 6.77 3.18
CA GLY A 85 25.39 7.22 4.35
C GLY A 85 26.49 6.26 4.78
N GLU A 86 26.21 4.96 4.80
CA GLU A 86 27.16 3.90 5.14
C GLU A 86 28.07 3.50 3.97
N GLY A 87 27.67 3.85 2.74
CA GLY A 87 28.44 3.57 1.53
C GLY A 87 29.82 4.22 1.52
N SER A 88 30.82 3.50 0.99
CA SER A 88 32.23 3.93 0.95
C SER A 88 32.59 4.85 -0.23
N LYS A 89 31.65 5.08 -1.17
CA LYS A 89 31.87 5.98 -2.33
C LYS A 89 31.38 7.38 -2.01
N ASP A 90 32.22 8.38 -2.29
CA ASP A 90 31.89 9.78 -2.05
C ASP A 90 31.23 10.47 -3.24
N GLN A 91 31.35 9.89 -4.44
CA GLN A 91 30.85 10.48 -5.68
C GLN A 91 30.19 9.42 -6.57
N PHE A 92 29.15 9.86 -7.28
CA PHE A 92 28.37 9.01 -8.18
C PHE A 92 28.22 9.67 -9.54
N GLU A 93 28.43 8.89 -10.59
CA GLU A 93 28.16 9.31 -11.96
C GLU A 93 26.71 8.94 -12.33
N ILE A 94 25.97 9.95 -12.77
CA ILE A 94 24.60 9.82 -13.29
C ILE A 94 24.46 10.64 -14.57
N HIS A 95 23.48 10.32 -15.41
CA HIS A 95 23.21 11.11 -16.60
C HIS A 95 22.76 12.53 -16.25
N THR A 96 23.23 13.52 -17.01
CA THR A 96 22.95 14.95 -16.81
C THR A 96 21.44 15.27 -16.70
N PRO A 97 20.53 14.68 -17.50
CA PRO A 97 19.10 14.91 -17.31
C PRO A 97 18.59 14.52 -15.91
N VAL A 98 19.12 13.45 -15.30
CA VAL A 98 18.74 13.03 -13.94
C VAL A 98 19.32 13.98 -12.90
N SER A 99 20.57 14.41 -13.06
CA SER A 99 21.19 15.42 -12.20
C SER A 99 20.39 16.74 -12.22
N ASN A 100 19.97 17.19 -13.40
CA ASN A 100 19.13 18.38 -13.53
C ASN A 100 17.78 18.22 -12.82
N LEU A 101 17.12 17.07 -12.97
CA LEU A 101 15.87 16.79 -12.27
C LEU A 101 16.06 16.79 -10.74
N LEU A 102 17.12 16.14 -10.25
CA LEU A 102 17.48 16.14 -8.83
C LEU A 102 17.67 17.58 -8.32
N ASN A 103 18.44 18.39 -9.03
CA ASN A 103 18.70 19.77 -8.65
C ASN A 103 17.42 20.63 -8.65
N SER A 104 16.54 20.47 -9.64
CA SER A 104 15.27 21.20 -9.69
C SER A 104 14.32 20.82 -8.55
N VAL A 105 14.18 19.52 -8.23
CA VAL A 105 13.36 19.07 -7.10
C VAL A 105 13.97 19.52 -5.77
N SER A 106 15.30 19.42 -5.63
CA SER A 106 16.01 19.90 -4.45
C SER A 106 15.86 21.41 -4.24
N ALA A 107 15.97 22.22 -5.30
CA ALA A 107 15.75 23.66 -5.24
C ALA A 107 14.32 23.98 -4.79
N CYS A 108 13.31 23.34 -5.38
CA CYS A 108 11.92 23.51 -4.96
C CYS A 108 11.72 23.23 -3.46
N PHE A 109 12.30 22.17 -2.93
CA PHE A 109 12.24 21.86 -1.50
C PHE A 109 13.06 22.81 -0.62
N ASN A 110 14.19 23.35 -1.11
CA ASN A 110 14.97 24.31 -0.35
C ASN A 110 14.25 25.67 -0.27
N ASP A 111 13.66 26.12 -1.37
CA ASP A 111 13.01 27.43 -1.46
C ASP A 111 11.70 27.50 -0.66
N ASN A 112 11.11 26.35 -0.29
CA ASN A 112 9.81 26.27 0.39
C ASN A 112 9.88 25.65 1.80
N GLN A 113 11.05 25.59 2.45
CA GLN A 113 11.19 24.93 3.77
C GLN A 113 10.30 25.51 4.86
N GLU A 114 9.87 26.76 4.72
CA GLU A 114 8.93 27.43 5.62
C GLU A 114 7.60 26.70 5.81
N ILE A 115 7.15 25.93 4.80
CA ILE A 115 5.91 25.16 4.90
C ILE A 115 5.98 24.05 5.95
N LEU A 116 7.19 23.65 6.36
CA LEU A 116 7.39 22.63 7.39
C LEU A 116 6.99 23.13 8.78
N ILE A 117 6.74 24.44 8.94
CA ILE A 117 6.37 25.11 10.18
C ILE A 117 4.89 25.53 10.13
N GLY A 118 3.99 24.55 10.08
CA GLY A 118 2.54 24.79 10.14
C GLY A 118 1.77 24.17 8.97
N SER A 119 0.55 24.66 8.74
CA SER A 119 -0.33 24.20 7.66
C SER A 119 0.01 24.87 6.33
N VAL A 120 -0.11 24.14 5.22
CA VAL A 120 0.18 24.67 3.89
C VAL A 120 -1.07 25.33 3.27
N SER A 121 -0.95 26.58 2.81
CA SER A 121 -2.04 27.25 2.09
C SER A 121 -2.31 26.61 0.72
N ASN A 122 -3.53 26.72 0.19
CA ASN A 122 -3.87 26.17 -1.13
C ASN A 122 -3.02 26.78 -2.26
N ASN A 123 -2.69 28.07 -2.18
CA ASN A 123 -1.84 28.75 -3.16
C ASN A 123 -0.39 28.25 -3.09
N THR A 124 0.17 28.14 -1.88
CA THR A 124 1.52 27.60 -1.68
C THR A 124 1.60 26.16 -2.19
N ARG A 125 0.59 25.34 -1.88
CA ARG A 125 0.50 23.95 -2.36
C ARG A 125 0.53 23.89 -3.89
N LYS A 126 -0.29 24.72 -4.56
CA LYS A 126 -0.33 24.81 -6.02
C LYS A 126 1.01 25.25 -6.63
N SER A 127 1.66 26.26 -6.04
CA SER A 127 2.97 26.75 -6.49
C SER A 127 4.04 25.65 -6.45
N ILE A 128 4.10 24.87 -5.37
CA ILE A 128 5.02 23.73 -5.24
C ILE A 128 4.70 22.64 -6.26
N MET A 129 3.41 22.30 -6.43
CA MET A 129 2.97 21.33 -7.44
C MET A 129 3.40 21.74 -8.85
N ASP A 130 3.24 23.00 -9.22
CA ASP A 130 3.63 23.50 -10.55
C ASP A 130 5.14 23.41 -10.76
N SER A 131 5.93 23.80 -9.74
CA SER A 131 7.39 23.70 -9.78
C SER A 131 7.89 22.26 -9.96
N LEU A 132 7.35 21.33 -9.16
CA LEU A 132 7.69 19.90 -9.22
C LEU A 132 7.23 19.26 -10.53
N GLY A 133 6.00 19.57 -10.98
CA GLY A 133 5.44 19.06 -12.22
C GLY A 133 6.22 19.54 -13.45
N ARG A 134 6.67 20.80 -13.45
CA ARG A 134 7.52 21.37 -14.49
C ARG A 134 8.91 20.74 -14.51
N ALA A 135 9.51 20.48 -13.35
CA ALA A 135 10.78 19.75 -13.28
C ALA A 135 10.65 18.35 -13.93
N GLY A 136 9.57 17.63 -13.61
CA GLY A 136 9.26 16.35 -14.25
C GLY A 136 8.98 16.45 -15.75
N GLU A 137 8.44 17.59 -16.22
CA GLU A 137 8.21 17.87 -17.65
C GLU A 137 9.49 17.99 -18.43
N VAL A 138 10.38 18.85 -17.97
CA VAL A 138 11.67 19.06 -18.61
C VAL A 138 12.45 17.75 -18.71
N TYR A 139 12.40 16.89 -17.67
CA TYR A 139 13.06 15.59 -17.71
C TYR A 139 12.43 14.62 -18.73
N ARG A 140 11.10 14.46 -18.71
CA ARG A 140 10.43 13.50 -19.63
C ARG A 140 10.52 13.92 -21.08
N GLU A 141 10.52 15.22 -21.39
CA GLU A 141 10.76 15.73 -22.74
C GLU A 141 12.13 15.31 -23.29
N LYS A 142 13.18 15.34 -22.45
CA LYS A 142 14.49 14.79 -22.82
C LYS A 142 14.45 13.28 -23.07
N GLY A 143 13.68 12.55 -22.27
CA GLY A 143 13.48 11.11 -22.50
C GLY A 143 12.75 10.82 -23.82
N TYR A 144 11.69 11.56 -24.12
CA TYR A 144 10.93 11.41 -25.37
C TYR A 144 11.73 11.82 -26.61
N SER A 145 12.67 12.76 -26.48
CA SER A 145 13.63 13.08 -27.53
C SER A 145 14.82 12.12 -27.60
N GLY A 146 14.73 10.94 -26.97
CA GLY A 146 15.75 9.89 -27.04
C GLY A 146 17.02 10.16 -26.22
N PHE A 147 16.97 11.05 -25.23
CA PHE A 147 18.12 11.48 -24.44
C PHE A 147 19.31 11.97 -25.29
N ALA A 148 19.04 12.55 -26.47
CA ALA A 148 20.07 13.18 -27.30
C ALA A 148 20.92 14.14 -26.45
N ASP A 149 22.25 13.94 -26.50
CA ASP A 149 23.25 14.70 -25.75
C ASP A 149 23.21 14.55 -24.22
N SER A 150 22.74 13.39 -23.71
CA SER A 150 22.84 13.04 -22.30
C SER A 150 24.28 12.68 -21.93
N GLY A 151 25.12 13.69 -21.69
CA GLY A 151 26.40 13.52 -21.00
C GLY A 151 26.20 12.99 -19.58
N SER A 152 27.30 12.80 -18.86
CA SER A 152 27.28 12.45 -17.44
C SER A 152 27.61 13.65 -16.56
N SER A 153 27.08 13.60 -15.34
CA SER A 153 27.34 14.54 -14.26
C SER A 153 27.74 13.77 -13.01
N THR A 154 28.65 14.34 -12.23
CA THR A 154 29.01 13.81 -10.92
C THR A 154 28.14 14.45 -9.85
N VAL A 155 27.62 13.63 -8.94
CA VAL A 155 26.88 14.07 -7.75
C VAL A 155 27.58 13.55 -6.51
N ASP A 156 27.78 14.43 -5.53
CA ASP A 156 28.43 14.09 -4.27
C ASP A 156 27.48 13.34 -3.33
N LYS A 157 28.01 12.39 -2.56
CA LYS A 157 27.29 11.63 -1.54
C LYS A 157 26.57 12.55 -0.54
N ILE A 158 27.25 13.61 -0.09
CA ILE A 158 26.70 14.57 0.88
C ILE A 158 25.45 15.22 0.32
N GLN A 159 25.51 15.70 -0.93
CA GLN A 159 24.37 16.31 -1.63
C GLN A 159 23.18 15.35 -1.73
N LEU A 160 23.42 14.06 -2.02
CA LEU A 160 22.36 13.05 -2.08
C LEU A 160 21.70 12.82 -0.72
N VAL A 161 22.50 12.64 0.33
CA VAL A 161 21.99 12.41 1.69
C VAL A 161 21.19 13.60 2.18
N GLU A 162 21.70 14.84 2.00
CA GLU A 162 20.99 16.06 2.35
C GLU A 162 19.65 16.20 1.60
N PHE A 163 19.63 15.85 0.31
CA PHE A 163 18.40 15.82 -0.47
C PHE A 163 17.38 14.80 0.09
N PHE A 164 17.81 13.57 0.38
CA PHE A 164 16.91 12.54 0.92
C PHE A 164 16.38 12.93 2.30
N GLU A 165 17.21 13.50 3.16
CA GLU A 165 16.79 13.99 4.48
C GLU A 165 15.77 15.13 4.35
N LEU A 166 15.99 16.08 3.44
CA LEU A 166 15.06 17.16 3.19
C LEU A 166 13.73 16.64 2.64
N ALA A 167 13.77 15.78 1.62
CA ALA A 167 12.56 15.14 1.09
C ALA A 167 11.80 14.36 2.17
N ARG A 168 12.52 13.67 3.07
CA ARG A 168 11.90 12.96 4.21
C ARG A 168 11.19 13.92 5.16
N LYS A 169 11.71 15.12 5.42
CA LYS A 169 11.03 16.13 6.24
C LYS A 169 9.70 16.59 5.64
N TYR A 170 9.64 16.82 4.32
CA TYR A 170 8.40 17.14 3.61
C TYR A 170 7.37 16.00 3.67
N VAL A 171 7.85 14.76 3.52
CA VAL A 171 7.03 13.56 3.65
C VAL A 171 6.51 13.40 5.08
N ASP A 172 7.37 13.48 6.10
CA ASP A 172 6.99 13.36 7.51
C ASP A 172 5.97 14.43 7.92
N HIS A 173 6.15 15.68 7.45
CA HIS A 173 5.18 16.77 7.63
C HIS A 173 3.80 16.39 7.05
N SER A 174 3.78 15.94 5.79
CA SER A 174 2.54 15.55 5.11
C SER A 174 1.86 14.35 5.77
N ILE A 175 2.63 13.38 6.26
CA ILE A 175 2.10 12.23 7.01
C ILE A 175 1.41 12.71 8.29
N ARG A 176 2.05 13.60 9.06
CA ARG A 176 1.47 14.13 10.31
C ARG A 176 0.20 14.93 10.07
N ALA A 177 0.15 15.70 8.98
CA ALA A 177 -1.05 16.44 8.58
C ALA A 177 -2.23 15.52 8.17
N ASN A 178 -1.99 14.21 7.97
CA ASN A 178 -2.99 13.24 7.55
C ASN A 178 -3.46 12.28 8.66
N LYS A 179 -3.15 12.58 9.95
CA LYS A 179 -3.77 11.88 11.08
C LYS A 179 -5.21 12.39 11.24
N ARG A 180 -6.16 11.47 11.29
CA ARG A 180 -7.58 11.73 11.53
C ARG A 180 -7.87 11.95 13.00
N SER A 181 -9.01 12.56 13.29
CA SER A 181 -9.49 12.77 14.66
C SER A 181 -9.82 11.48 15.42
N ASP A 182 -10.11 10.38 14.70
CA ASP A 182 -10.35 9.05 15.27
C ASP A 182 -9.06 8.27 15.55
N GLY A 183 -7.89 8.83 15.24
CA GLY A 183 -6.58 8.20 15.45
C GLY A 183 -6.04 7.43 14.24
N LEU A 184 -6.85 7.17 13.21
CA LEU A 184 -6.43 6.57 11.95
C LEU A 184 -5.70 7.57 11.05
N TYR A 185 -5.18 7.10 9.91
CA TYR A 185 -4.55 7.93 8.89
C TYR A 185 -5.29 7.87 7.55
N HIS A 186 -5.30 8.98 6.81
CA HIS A 186 -5.89 9.01 5.48
C HIS A 186 -5.12 8.12 4.49
N SER A 187 -5.85 7.37 3.66
CA SER A 187 -5.23 6.47 2.66
C SER A 187 -5.12 7.14 1.30
N TYR A 188 -6.24 7.69 0.84
CA TYR A 188 -6.37 8.42 -0.40
C TYR A 188 -7.13 9.71 -0.14
N ASN A 189 -6.65 10.78 -0.74
CA ASN A 189 -7.26 12.10 -0.72
C ASN A 189 -7.70 12.49 -2.14
N LEU A 190 -8.40 13.61 -2.27
CA LEU A 190 -8.73 14.23 -3.55
C LEU A 190 -8.06 15.60 -3.63
N VAL A 191 -7.49 15.93 -4.79
CA VAL A 191 -7.05 17.29 -5.09
C VAL A 191 -8.07 17.98 -6.00
N GLN A 192 -8.47 19.18 -5.61
CA GLN A 192 -9.24 20.09 -6.47
C GLN A 192 -8.37 21.30 -6.83
N ILE A 193 -8.18 21.51 -8.12
CA ILE A 193 -7.43 22.64 -8.66
C ILE A 193 -8.43 23.68 -9.18
N LYS A 194 -8.35 24.90 -8.66
CA LYS A 194 -9.18 26.05 -9.08
C LYS A 194 -8.27 27.28 -9.21
N GLY A 195 -7.99 27.69 -10.44
CA GLY A 195 -7.03 28.76 -10.71
C GLY A 195 -5.66 28.47 -10.09
N ASP A 196 -5.20 29.37 -9.22
CA ASP A 196 -3.91 29.30 -8.53
C ASP A 196 -3.99 28.61 -7.16
N GLU A 197 -5.03 27.82 -6.91
CA GLU A 197 -5.23 27.06 -5.67
C GLU A 197 -5.33 25.56 -5.92
N ALA A 198 -4.72 24.79 -5.02
CA ALA A 198 -4.88 23.35 -4.90
C ALA A 198 -5.37 23.01 -3.48
N SER A 199 -6.62 22.59 -3.37
CA SER A 199 -7.24 22.18 -2.10
C SER A 199 -7.27 20.65 -1.98
N ILE A 200 -7.24 20.17 -0.74
CA ILE A 200 -7.29 18.74 -0.41
C ILE A 200 -8.63 18.42 0.26
N GLU A 201 -9.30 17.40 -0.26
CA GLU A 201 -10.49 16.82 0.34
C GLU A 201 -10.20 15.38 0.76
N TYR A 202 -10.86 14.93 1.84
CA TYR A 202 -10.57 13.66 2.48
C TYR A 202 -11.64 12.62 2.18
N LEU A 203 -11.22 11.37 2.03
CA LEU A 203 -12.11 10.23 1.88
C LEU A 203 -12.31 9.51 3.23
N TYR A 204 -13.25 8.57 3.22
CA TYR A 204 -13.51 7.65 4.34
C TYR A 204 -12.27 6.84 4.72
N GLU A 205 -12.26 6.29 5.94
CA GLU A 205 -11.18 5.45 6.44
C GLU A 205 -11.00 4.19 5.58
N MET A 206 -9.74 3.79 5.34
CA MET A 206 -9.43 2.56 4.61
C MET A 206 -8.29 1.81 5.29
N LEU A 207 -8.35 0.47 5.29
CA LEU A 207 -7.35 -0.39 5.91
C LEU A 207 -5.95 -0.18 5.32
N GLU A 208 -5.87 0.03 4.01
CA GLU A 208 -4.61 0.15 3.28
C GLU A 208 -3.73 1.30 3.78
N GLY A 209 -4.31 2.45 4.14
CA GLY A 209 -3.55 3.55 4.74
C GLY A 209 -2.99 3.22 6.10
N GLN A 210 -3.69 2.36 6.88
CA GLN A 210 -3.24 1.96 8.21
C GLN A 210 -2.05 1.02 8.10
N VAL A 211 -2.16 0.03 7.21
CA VAL A 211 -1.04 -0.86 6.85
C VAL A 211 0.18 -0.05 6.42
N SER A 212 -0.05 0.97 5.59
CA SER A 212 1.02 1.74 4.97
C SER A 212 1.67 2.72 5.94
N VAL A 213 0.91 3.42 6.80
CA VAL A 213 1.49 4.32 7.82
C VAL A 213 2.25 3.55 8.89
N LEU A 214 1.74 2.37 9.31
CA LEU A 214 2.46 1.46 10.22
C LEU A 214 3.76 0.95 9.58
N SER A 215 3.80 0.81 8.25
CA SER A 215 5.01 0.45 7.50
C SER A 215 6.00 1.61 7.33
N ALA A 216 5.60 2.86 7.55
CA ALA A 216 6.42 4.02 7.21
C ALA A 216 7.69 4.12 8.07
N GLY A 217 7.67 3.53 9.28
CA GLY A 217 8.73 3.65 10.28
C GLY A 217 8.81 5.02 10.95
N LEU A 218 7.77 5.86 10.79
CA LEU A 218 7.69 7.19 11.40
C LEU A 218 7.16 7.13 12.83
N LEU A 219 6.19 6.27 13.07
CA LEU A 219 5.48 6.19 14.35
C LEU A 219 6.38 5.54 15.42
N SER A 220 6.27 6.05 16.64
CA SER A 220 6.74 5.37 17.85
C SER A 220 5.90 4.10 18.14
N GLY A 221 6.37 3.23 19.03
CA GLY A 221 5.60 2.05 19.43
C GLY A 221 4.23 2.41 20.02
N ARG A 222 4.16 3.51 20.77
CA ARG A 222 2.91 4.05 21.31
C ARG A 222 1.96 4.58 20.23
N GLU A 223 2.45 5.36 19.28
CA GLU A 223 1.61 5.86 18.17
C GLU A 223 1.12 4.71 17.28
N ALA A 224 1.94 3.69 17.05
CA ALA A 224 1.51 2.48 16.33
C ALA A 224 0.38 1.75 17.08
N LEU A 225 0.48 1.65 18.41
CA LEU A 225 -0.57 1.08 19.24
C LEU A 225 -1.86 1.90 19.19
N GLU A 226 -1.78 3.23 19.23
CA GLU A 226 -2.95 4.10 19.06
C GLU A 226 -3.68 3.86 17.74
N VAL A 227 -2.94 3.68 16.64
CA VAL A 227 -3.52 3.37 15.32
C VAL A 227 -4.22 2.01 15.34
N LEU A 228 -3.60 0.99 15.96
CA LEU A 228 -4.19 -0.36 16.04
C LEU A 228 -5.43 -0.41 16.94
N ASP A 229 -5.40 0.31 18.06
CA ASP A 229 -6.56 0.51 18.94
C ASP A 229 -7.70 1.18 18.16
N ALA A 230 -7.43 2.30 17.49
CA ALA A 230 -8.40 2.99 16.66
C ALA A 230 -8.94 2.10 15.53
N LEU A 231 -8.09 1.28 14.91
CA LEU A 231 -8.49 0.38 13.82
C LEU A 231 -9.44 -0.71 14.33
N LYS A 232 -9.18 -1.28 15.51
CA LYS A 232 -10.06 -2.27 16.16
C LYS A 232 -11.45 -1.70 16.48
N GLU A 233 -11.51 -0.45 16.93
CA GLU A 233 -12.77 0.24 17.26
C GLU A 233 -13.48 0.86 16.04
N SER A 234 -12.85 0.85 14.88
CA SER A 234 -13.39 1.48 13.67
C SER A 234 -14.46 0.64 12.97
N LYS A 235 -15.20 1.27 12.04
CA LYS A 235 -16.15 0.60 11.14
C LYS A 235 -15.50 -0.35 10.14
N ILE A 236 -14.17 -0.38 10.08
CA ILE A 236 -13.42 -1.34 9.27
C ILE A 236 -13.43 -2.71 9.95
N TYR A 237 -13.53 -2.79 11.27
CA TYR A 237 -13.60 -4.06 11.97
C TYR A 237 -14.96 -4.75 11.74
N ARG A 238 -14.91 -6.00 11.30
CA ARG A 238 -16.05 -6.85 10.99
C ARG A 238 -16.13 -7.99 12.01
N GLU A 239 -17.15 -7.94 12.87
CA GLU A 239 -17.26 -8.77 14.08
C GLU A 239 -17.42 -10.27 13.81
N ASP A 240 -18.28 -10.67 12.86
CA ASP A 240 -18.59 -12.10 12.62
C ASP A 240 -17.36 -12.92 12.20
N GLN A 241 -16.43 -12.28 11.49
CA GLN A 241 -15.15 -12.85 11.06
C GLN A 241 -13.97 -12.35 11.88
N TYR A 242 -14.21 -11.47 12.87
CA TYR A 242 -13.23 -10.82 13.74
C TYR A 242 -11.98 -10.33 13.00
N SER A 243 -12.20 -9.68 11.85
CA SER A 243 -11.15 -9.19 10.96
C SER A 243 -11.54 -7.87 10.31
N TYR A 244 -10.80 -7.42 9.29
CA TYR A 244 -10.87 -6.04 8.79
C TYR A 244 -11.33 -5.98 7.33
N LEU A 245 -12.28 -5.09 7.05
CA LEU A 245 -12.70 -4.69 5.71
C LEU A 245 -11.61 -3.84 5.02
N LEU A 246 -11.73 -3.58 3.72
CA LEU A 246 -10.88 -2.58 3.06
C LEU A 246 -11.31 -1.15 3.42
N TYR A 247 -12.60 -0.95 3.62
CA TYR A 247 -13.26 0.30 3.98
C TYR A 247 -14.62 -0.01 4.64
N PRO A 248 -15.23 0.94 5.36
CA PRO A 248 -16.50 0.74 6.03
C PRO A 248 -17.58 0.20 5.10
N ASP A 249 -18.34 -0.77 5.58
CA ASP A 249 -19.58 -1.17 4.94
C ASP A 249 -20.61 -0.02 5.05
N ARG A 250 -21.51 0.08 4.07
CA ARG A 250 -22.54 1.12 4.03
C ARG A 250 -23.76 0.69 3.23
N GLU A 251 -24.92 1.19 3.63
CA GLU A 251 -26.13 1.03 2.85
C GLU A 251 -26.09 1.94 1.61
N LEU A 252 -26.37 1.35 0.45
CA LEU A 252 -26.58 2.13 -0.78
C LEU A 252 -28.06 2.45 -0.93
N PRO A 253 -28.41 3.62 -1.50
CA PRO A 253 -29.80 3.96 -1.75
C PRO A 253 -30.48 2.85 -2.55
N ARG A 254 -31.70 2.48 -2.12
CA ARG A 254 -32.51 1.47 -2.81
C ARG A 254 -32.92 2.00 -4.18
N PHE A 255 -33.34 1.11 -5.07
CA PHE A 255 -33.66 1.46 -6.46
C PHE A 255 -34.64 2.65 -6.59
N LEU A 256 -35.70 2.67 -5.77
CA LEU A 256 -36.71 3.72 -5.78
C LEU A 256 -36.26 5.03 -5.12
N GLU A 257 -35.15 5.03 -4.39
CA GLU A 257 -34.63 6.21 -3.66
C GLU A 257 -33.62 7.00 -4.51
N LYS A 258 -32.92 6.33 -5.44
CA LYS A 258 -31.76 6.89 -6.17
C LYS A 258 -32.04 8.11 -7.04
N ASN A 259 -33.19 8.17 -7.69
CA ASN A 259 -33.45 9.13 -8.75
C ASN A 259 -34.73 9.91 -8.45
N ASN A 260 -34.72 10.79 -7.45
CA ASN A 260 -35.87 11.62 -7.09
C ASN A 260 -35.47 13.10 -7.12
N ILE A 261 -35.94 13.83 -8.14
CA ILE A 261 -35.63 15.24 -8.31
C ILE A 261 -36.44 16.07 -7.29
N PRO A 262 -35.80 16.99 -6.55
CA PRO A 262 -36.52 17.86 -5.63
C PRO A 262 -37.60 18.69 -6.33
N ASN A 263 -38.80 18.76 -5.74
CA ASN A 263 -39.89 19.58 -6.27
C ASN A 263 -39.50 21.05 -6.46
N SER A 264 -38.66 21.58 -5.55
CA SER A 264 -38.16 22.96 -5.64
C SER A 264 -37.41 23.24 -6.95
N PHE A 265 -36.65 22.27 -7.47
CA PHE A 265 -35.95 22.40 -8.74
C PHE A 265 -36.95 22.41 -9.92
N ILE A 266 -37.96 21.53 -9.87
CA ILE A 266 -39.00 21.45 -10.91
C ILE A 266 -39.85 22.73 -10.95
N GLU A 267 -40.12 23.32 -9.78
CA GLU A 267 -40.87 24.57 -9.64
C GLU A 267 -40.07 25.78 -10.14
N SER A 268 -38.73 25.76 -10.04
CA SER A 268 -37.88 26.85 -10.50
C SER A 268 -37.42 26.74 -11.96
N SER A 269 -37.41 25.52 -12.55
CA SER A 269 -36.93 25.28 -13.92
C SER A 269 -38.04 25.48 -14.95
N ASN A 270 -37.89 26.51 -15.80
CA ASN A 270 -38.79 26.76 -16.93
C ASN A 270 -38.65 25.66 -17.99
N LEU A 271 -37.44 25.13 -18.19
CA LEU A 271 -37.22 24.00 -19.08
C LEU A 271 -38.01 22.77 -18.59
N ALA A 272 -37.92 22.42 -17.30
CA ALA A 272 -38.61 21.26 -16.74
C ALA A 272 -40.13 21.39 -16.91
N GLN A 273 -40.69 22.55 -16.58
CA GLN A 273 -42.12 22.80 -16.73
C GLN A 273 -42.58 22.69 -18.18
N THR A 274 -41.78 23.21 -19.12
CA THR A 274 -42.08 23.14 -20.56
C THR A 274 -42.07 21.71 -21.07
N LEU A 275 -41.04 20.93 -20.72
CA LEU A 275 -40.93 19.51 -21.10
C LEU A 275 -42.10 18.70 -20.54
N LEU A 276 -42.43 18.88 -19.26
CA LEU A 276 -43.55 18.21 -18.59
C LEU A 276 -44.91 18.53 -19.23
N GLN A 277 -45.15 19.80 -19.62
CA GLN A 277 -46.39 20.20 -20.29
C GLN A 277 -46.54 19.56 -21.68
N LYS A 278 -45.42 19.36 -22.39
CA LYS A 278 -45.40 18.70 -23.70
C LYS A 278 -45.37 17.17 -23.63
N GLY A 279 -45.26 16.60 -22.43
CA GLY A 279 -45.08 15.15 -22.26
C GLY A 279 -43.72 14.65 -22.78
N ASP A 280 -42.73 15.54 -22.89
CA ASP A 280 -41.38 15.22 -23.32
C ASP A 280 -40.60 14.60 -22.14
N ILE A 281 -40.16 13.36 -22.32
CA ILE A 281 -39.45 12.57 -21.30
C ILE A 281 -37.94 12.52 -21.53
N THR A 282 -37.41 13.37 -22.41
CA THR A 282 -36.00 13.37 -22.81
C THR A 282 -35.07 13.58 -21.61
N LEU A 283 -35.40 14.51 -20.72
CA LEU A 283 -34.63 14.78 -19.49
C LEU A 283 -35.33 14.27 -18.23
N ILE A 284 -36.61 14.58 -18.06
CA ILE A 284 -37.35 14.41 -16.81
C ILE A 284 -38.69 13.73 -17.10
N SER A 285 -39.13 12.86 -16.19
CA SER A 285 -40.45 12.25 -16.20
C SER A 285 -41.14 12.41 -14.85
N LYS A 286 -42.48 12.40 -14.84
CA LYS A 286 -43.30 12.43 -13.63
C LYS A 286 -43.97 11.08 -13.40
N ASP A 287 -43.85 10.52 -12.20
CA ASP A 287 -44.51 9.26 -11.85
C ASP A 287 -46.01 9.43 -11.50
N LEU A 288 -46.71 8.32 -11.31
CA LEU A 288 -48.14 8.29 -10.93
C LEU A 288 -48.41 8.86 -9.53
N LYS A 289 -47.39 9.01 -8.68
CA LYS A 289 -47.49 9.58 -7.33
C LYS A 289 -47.14 11.07 -7.31
N GLY A 290 -46.71 11.62 -8.43
CA GLY A 290 -46.35 13.02 -8.61
C GLY A 290 -44.88 13.36 -8.36
N ASN A 291 -44.00 12.38 -8.18
CA ASN A 291 -42.56 12.59 -8.07
C ASN A 291 -41.91 12.73 -9.45
N TYR A 292 -40.71 13.30 -9.48
CA TYR A 292 -39.98 13.57 -10.71
C TYR A 292 -38.66 12.81 -10.74
N HIS A 293 -38.30 12.32 -11.92
CA HIS A 293 -37.14 11.46 -12.13
C HIS A 293 -36.39 11.88 -13.38
N PHE A 294 -35.06 11.87 -13.33
CA PHE A 294 -34.26 11.97 -14.55
C PHE A 294 -34.49 10.75 -15.45
N ASN A 295 -34.26 10.90 -16.75
CA ASN A 295 -34.37 9.81 -17.71
C ASN A 295 -33.51 8.61 -17.28
N GLY A 296 -34.12 7.43 -17.25
CA GLY A 296 -33.48 6.21 -16.75
C GLY A 296 -32.33 5.69 -17.61
N SER A 297 -32.07 6.28 -18.79
CA SER A 297 -30.91 5.95 -19.63
C SER A 297 -29.62 6.63 -19.19
N PHE A 298 -29.68 7.64 -18.30
CA PHE A 298 -28.49 8.35 -17.85
C PHE A 298 -27.66 7.52 -16.87
N THR A 299 -26.41 7.29 -17.23
CA THR A 299 -25.42 6.65 -16.35
C THR A 299 -24.54 7.64 -15.59
N ASN A 300 -24.41 8.87 -16.11
CA ASN A 300 -23.62 9.96 -15.52
C ASN A 300 -23.97 11.30 -16.21
N ALA A 301 -23.29 12.38 -15.81
CA ALA A 301 -23.54 13.73 -16.33
C ALA A 301 -23.31 13.87 -17.84
N ASN A 302 -22.53 13.01 -18.51
CA ASN A 302 -22.37 13.11 -19.96
C ASN A 302 -23.66 12.75 -20.69
N GLY A 303 -24.40 11.74 -20.23
CA GLY A 303 -25.71 11.42 -20.80
C GLY A 303 -26.71 12.58 -20.65
N LEU A 304 -26.63 13.32 -19.53
CA LEU A 304 -27.41 14.54 -19.33
C LEU A 304 -26.96 15.66 -20.29
N ARG A 305 -25.64 15.89 -20.42
CA ARG A 305 -25.09 16.90 -21.36
C ARG A 305 -25.50 16.61 -22.79
N ASP A 306 -25.37 15.38 -23.25
CA ASP A 306 -25.73 14.97 -24.61
C ASP A 306 -27.20 15.29 -24.89
N LYS A 307 -28.11 15.03 -23.94
CA LYS A 307 -29.53 15.35 -24.09
C LYS A 307 -29.87 16.82 -23.94
N LEU A 308 -29.14 17.57 -23.12
CA LEU A 308 -29.27 19.03 -23.09
C LEU A 308 -28.85 19.64 -24.43
N GLU A 309 -27.76 19.16 -25.04
CA GLU A 309 -27.33 19.62 -26.37
C GLU A 309 -28.34 19.29 -27.47
N GLU A 310 -28.90 18.07 -27.48
CA GLU A 310 -29.97 17.70 -28.43
C GLU A 310 -31.21 18.62 -28.29
N LEU A 311 -31.55 19.04 -27.06
CA LEU A 311 -32.71 19.90 -26.82
C LEU A 311 -32.50 21.35 -27.26
N LYS A 312 -31.29 21.78 -27.58
CA LYS A 312 -31.06 23.15 -28.09
C LYS A 312 -31.74 23.40 -29.42
N ASP A 313 -32.00 22.37 -30.22
CA ASP A 313 -32.71 22.48 -31.50
C ASP A 313 -34.10 23.11 -31.34
N ASP A 314 -34.81 22.78 -30.25
CA ASP A 314 -36.17 23.23 -29.97
C ASP A 314 -36.26 24.21 -28.79
N TYR A 315 -35.24 24.28 -27.92
CA TYR A 315 -35.26 24.98 -26.63
C TYR A 315 -33.95 25.73 -26.29
N ALA A 316 -33.18 26.18 -27.29
CA ALA A 316 -31.87 26.82 -27.11
C ALA A 316 -31.79 27.78 -25.91
N ASP A 317 -32.64 28.81 -25.86
CA ASP A 317 -32.62 29.83 -24.80
C ASP A 317 -32.85 29.23 -23.40
N LEU A 318 -33.74 28.24 -23.27
CA LEU A 318 -34.03 27.60 -21.98
C LEU A 318 -32.88 26.71 -21.53
N VAL A 319 -32.31 25.96 -22.47
CA VAL A 319 -31.15 25.10 -22.20
C VAL A 319 -29.95 25.95 -21.79
N GLU A 320 -29.62 27.02 -22.53
CA GLU A 320 -28.48 27.86 -22.21
C GLU A 320 -28.59 28.54 -20.84
N ASN A 321 -29.80 28.96 -20.45
CA ASN A 321 -30.02 29.61 -19.15
C ASN A 321 -29.97 28.64 -17.96
N GLU A 322 -30.37 27.37 -18.15
CA GLU A 322 -30.51 26.40 -17.04
C GLU A 322 -29.48 25.26 -17.10
N TYR A 323 -28.55 25.26 -18.07
CA TYR A 323 -27.61 24.16 -18.32
C TYR A 323 -26.85 23.72 -17.05
N GLU A 324 -26.23 24.69 -16.37
CA GLU A 324 -25.44 24.43 -15.16
C GLU A 324 -26.32 24.02 -13.97
N ASP A 325 -27.54 24.57 -13.85
CA ASP A 325 -28.49 24.19 -12.80
C ASP A 325 -28.90 22.70 -12.91
N TYR A 326 -29.09 22.21 -14.15
CA TYR A 326 -29.34 20.79 -14.40
C TYR A 326 -28.15 19.91 -14.02
N LEU A 327 -26.92 20.34 -14.35
CA LEU A 327 -25.71 19.62 -13.95
C LEU A 327 -25.54 19.62 -12.43
N GLU A 328 -25.85 20.73 -11.77
CA GLU A 328 -25.75 20.87 -10.31
C GLU A 328 -26.76 20.01 -9.58
N VAL A 329 -28.04 19.99 -9.98
CA VAL A 329 -29.04 19.13 -9.32
C VAL A 329 -28.76 17.65 -9.59
N PHE A 330 -28.30 17.29 -10.80
CA PHE A 330 -27.90 15.93 -11.12
C PHE A 330 -26.71 15.48 -10.27
N GLU A 331 -25.69 16.33 -10.13
CA GLU A 331 -24.55 16.05 -9.26
C GLU A 331 -24.93 16.00 -7.78
N THR A 332 -25.83 16.87 -7.31
CA THR A 332 -26.31 16.87 -5.92
C THR A 332 -27.06 15.58 -5.59
N MET A 333 -27.87 15.07 -6.53
CA MET A 333 -28.62 13.84 -6.34
C MET A 333 -27.73 12.59 -6.36
N PHE A 334 -26.82 12.49 -7.33
CA PHE A 334 -26.04 11.27 -7.55
C PHE A 334 -24.65 11.29 -6.90
N ASN A 335 -24.15 12.46 -6.52
CA ASN A 335 -22.86 12.69 -5.86
C ASN A 335 -21.70 11.95 -6.57
N HIS A 336 -21.63 12.08 -7.90
CA HIS A 336 -20.64 11.36 -8.69
C HIS A 336 -19.21 11.84 -8.41
N LYS A 337 -19.00 13.05 -7.89
CA LYS A 337 -17.70 13.52 -7.41
C LYS A 337 -17.13 12.66 -6.29
N ALA A 338 -17.99 12.04 -5.47
CA ALA A 338 -17.57 11.09 -4.43
C ALA A 338 -17.37 9.65 -4.93
N PHE A 339 -17.58 9.39 -6.23
CA PHE A 339 -17.39 8.07 -6.81
C PHE A 339 -15.90 7.73 -6.92
N THR A 340 -15.48 6.79 -6.09
CA THR A 340 -14.09 6.32 -6.03
C THR A 340 -13.83 5.13 -6.95
N GLY A 341 -14.88 4.50 -7.48
CA GLY A 341 -14.83 3.31 -8.32
C GLY A 341 -15.92 2.32 -7.94
N ARG A 342 -15.84 1.09 -8.49
CA ARG A 342 -16.84 0.04 -8.24
C ARG A 342 -16.88 -0.43 -6.79
N SER A 343 -15.80 -0.22 -6.03
CA SER A 343 -15.60 -0.52 -4.60
C SER A 343 -16.85 -0.30 -3.75
N GLY A 344 -17.41 0.91 -3.84
CA GLY A 344 -18.55 1.34 -3.06
C GLY A 344 -19.90 1.07 -3.71
N THR A 345 -19.99 0.19 -4.72
CA THR A 345 -21.22 -0.04 -5.52
C THR A 345 -21.58 -1.51 -5.76
N PHE A 346 -20.82 -2.45 -5.18
CA PHE A 346 -21.05 -3.89 -5.24
C PHE A 346 -20.69 -4.58 -3.92
N TYR A 347 -21.03 -5.88 -3.77
CA TYR A 347 -21.09 -6.58 -2.47
C TYR A 347 -20.21 -7.85 -2.37
N GLY A 348 -19.14 -7.93 -3.16
CA GLY A 348 -18.18 -9.04 -3.14
C GLY A 348 -16.83 -8.60 -3.69
N TYR A 349 -15.83 -9.49 -3.74
CA TYR A 349 -14.45 -9.12 -4.06
C TYR A 349 -13.92 -8.02 -3.13
N GLU A 350 -13.49 -6.88 -3.66
CA GLU A 350 -13.10 -5.71 -2.87
C GLU A 350 -14.32 -4.96 -2.29
N GLY A 351 -15.55 -5.29 -2.69
CA GLY A 351 -16.75 -4.52 -2.42
C GLY A 351 -17.21 -4.42 -0.95
N LEU A 352 -18.34 -3.75 -0.78
CA LEU A 352 -18.96 -3.47 0.52
C LEU A 352 -19.18 -4.75 1.34
N GLY A 353 -18.77 -4.70 2.61
CA GLY A 353 -18.87 -5.81 3.57
C GLY A 353 -17.92 -6.99 3.32
N SER A 354 -17.03 -6.90 2.32
CA SER A 354 -16.08 -7.97 1.99
C SER A 354 -14.72 -7.76 2.64
N ILE A 355 -14.20 -8.80 3.29
CA ILE A 355 -12.81 -8.84 3.76
C ILE A 355 -11.93 -9.29 2.59
N TYR A 356 -10.85 -8.55 2.31
CA TYR A 356 -9.86 -8.92 1.31
C TYR A 356 -8.56 -9.36 1.99
N TRP A 357 -8.32 -10.67 2.04
CA TRP A 357 -7.37 -11.29 2.97
C TRP A 357 -5.92 -10.88 2.76
N HIS A 358 -5.53 -10.55 1.52
CA HIS A 358 -4.17 -10.06 1.26
C HIS A 358 -3.86 -8.78 2.04
N MET A 359 -4.80 -7.85 2.18
CA MET A 359 -4.56 -6.62 2.96
C MET A 359 -4.50 -6.90 4.47
N VAL A 360 -5.26 -7.88 4.96
CA VAL A 360 -5.20 -8.31 6.38
C VAL A 360 -3.86 -8.98 6.69
N SER A 361 -3.33 -9.83 5.80
CA SER A 361 -2.00 -10.41 6.01
C SER A 361 -0.87 -9.38 5.91
N LYS A 362 -1.05 -8.31 5.11
CA LYS A 362 -0.16 -7.15 5.16
C LYS A 362 -0.26 -6.43 6.50
N LEU A 363 -1.46 -6.25 7.06
CA LEU A 363 -1.62 -5.71 8.42
C LEU A 363 -0.84 -6.54 9.42
N LEU A 364 -0.98 -7.87 9.40
CA LEU A 364 -0.26 -8.77 10.30
C LEU A 364 1.27 -8.56 10.22
N LEU A 365 1.80 -8.49 9.00
CA LEU A 365 3.21 -8.25 8.75
C LEU A 365 3.70 -6.92 9.33
N VAL A 366 2.93 -5.84 9.19
CA VAL A 366 3.36 -4.53 9.66
C VAL A 366 3.19 -4.37 11.17
N VAL A 367 2.21 -5.04 11.78
CA VAL A 367 2.12 -5.12 13.25
C VAL A 367 3.37 -5.81 13.81
N GLN A 368 3.80 -6.90 13.17
CA GLN A 368 5.04 -7.59 13.52
C GLN A 368 6.28 -6.69 13.40
N GLU A 369 6.42 -5.96 12.29
CA GLU A 369 7.53 -5.02 12.10
C GLU A 369 7.56 -3.94 13.19
N ASN A 370 6.39 -3.42 13.59
CA ASN A 370 6.28 -2.43 14.67
C ASN A 370 6.64 -3.01 16.04
N ILE A 371 6.35 -4.27 16.32
CA ILE A 371 6.78 -4.95 17.54
C ILE A 371 8.31 -5.05 17.60
N PHE A 372 8.95 -5.49 16.50
CA PHE A 372 10.41 -5.55 16.43
C PHE A 372 11.05 -4.18 16.60
N LYS A 373 10.51 -3.15 15.94
CA LYS A 373 10.96 -1.77 16.08
C LYS A 373 10.85 -1.31 17.54
N SER A 374 9.67 -1.49 18.15
CA SER A 374 9.40 -1.06 19.54
C SER A 374 10.35 -1.74 20.54
N ILE A 375 10.63 -3.03 20.37
CA ILE A 375 11.62 -3.74 21.20
C ILE A 375 13.02 -3.15 21.00
N SER A 376 13.44 -2.90 19.76
CA SER A 376 14.78 -2.37 19.47
C SER A 376 14.99 -0.93 19.97
N GLU A 377 13.92 -0.15 20.07
CA GLU A 377 13.93 1.23 20.58
C GLU A 377 13.77 1.30 22.11
N GLY A 378 13.61 0.16 22.79
CA GLY A 378 13.45 0.11 24.25
C GLY A 378 12.10 0.65 24.73
N GLU A 379 11.04 0.47 23.95
CA GLU A 379 9.67 0.85 24.33
C GLU A 379 9.19 0.08 25.57
N ASP A 380 8.21 0.65 26.27
CA ASP A 380 7.63 0.06 27.48
C ASP A 380 7.05 -1.35 27.25
N GLU A 381 7.30 -2.27 28.19
CA GLU A 381 6.87 -3.67 28.08
C GLU A 381 5.36 -3.82 27.96
N ALA A 382 4.56 -2.95 28.59
CA ALA A 382 3.10 -2.98 28.46
C ALA A 382 2.65 -2.54 27.05
N VAL A 383 3.36 -1.60 26.42
CA VAL A 383 3.10 -1.23 25.01
C VAL A 383 3.42 -2.41 24.10
N ILE A 384 4.59 -3.04 24.27
CA ILE A 384 4.99 -4.22 23.48
C ILE A 384 3.99 -5.37 23.65
N LYS A 385 3.52 -5.60 24.89
CA LYS A 385 2.51 -6.61 25.18
C LYS A 385 1.21 -6.34 24.42
N ARG A 386 0.70 -5.11 24.45
CA ARG A 386 -0.54 -4.74 23.73
C ARG A 386 -0.38 -4.81 22.21
N LEU A 387 0.79 -4.47 21.66
CA LEU A 387 1.07 -4.69 20.25
C LEU A 387 1.04 -6.19 19.89
N LYS A 388 1.59 -7.06 20.74
CA LYS A 388 1.49 -8.52 20.57
C LYS A 388 0.06 -9.03 20.66
N GLU A 389 -0.78 -8.45 21.52
CA GLU A 389 -2.22 -8.77 21.58
C GLU A 389 -2.88 -8.47 20.23
N HIS A 390 -2.67 -7.29 19.65
CA HIS A 390 -3.14 -6.96 18.29
C HIS A 390 -2.60 -7.90 17.23
N TYR A 391 -1.32 -8.29 17.30
CA TYR A 391 -0.74 -9.27 16.37
C TYR A 391 -1.51 -10.60 16.40
N TYR A 392 -1.76 -11.15 17.58
CA TYR A 392 -2.48 -12.42 17.70
C TYR A 392 -3.97 -12.29 17.35
N ASP A 393 -4.60 -11.14 17.62
CA ASP A 393 -5.97 -10.85 17.19
C ASP A 393 -6.09 -10.87 15.65
N VAL A 394 -5.20 -10.15 14.96
CA VAL A 394 -5.16 -10.13 13.49
C VAL A 394 -4.90 -11.54 12.94
N ARG A 395 -3.93 -12.25 13.53
CA ARG A 395 -3.55 -13.62 13.15
C ARG A 395 -4.72 -14.59 13.30
N GLU A 396 -5.45 -14.52 14.40
CA GLU A 396 -6.63 -15.35 14.61
C GLU A 396 -7.71 -15.01 13.57
N GLY A 397 -7.88 -13.72 13.25
CA GLY A 397 -8.74 -13.22 12.18
C GLY A 397 -8.52 -13.86 10.81
N ILE A 398 -7.26 -14.16 10.44
CA ILE A 398 -6.92 -14.89 9.19
C ILE A 398 -7.65 -16.24 9.13
N GLY A 399 -7.83 -16.90 10.26
CA GLY A 399 -8.85 -17.91 10.42
C GLY A 399 -8.41 -19.37 10.26
N VAL A 400 -7.12 -19.69 10.36
CA VAL A 400 -6.63 -21.08 10.30
C VAL A 400 -7.28 -21.98 11.36
N HIS A 401 -7.69 -21.42 12.50
CA HIS A 401 -8.39 -22.13 13.57
C HIS A 401 -9.92 -21.93 13.58
N LYS A 402 -10.49 -21.25 12.58
CA LYS A 402 -11.95 -21.15 12.42
C LYS A 402 -12.56 -22.52 12.20
N SER A 403 -13.79 -22.70 12.66
CA SER A 403 -14.58 -23.84 12.20
C SER A 403 -14.77 -23.77 10.67
N PRO A 404 -14.78 -24.91 9.96
CA PRO A 404 -15.03 -24.91 8.51
C PRO A 404 -16.35 -24.23 8.12
N SER A 405 -17.36 -24.25 8.98
CA SER A 405 -18.63 -23.53 8.76
C SER A 405 -18.48 -22.02 8.81
N LEU A 406 -17.65 -21.48 9.73
CA LEU A 406 -17.41 -20.04 9.83
C LEU A 406 -16.47 -19.55 8.73
N TYR A 407 -15.43 -20.34 8.44
CA TYR A 407 -14.51 -20.06 7.34
C TYR A 407 -15.20 -20.18 5.97
N GLY A 408 -16.09 -21.18 5.84
CA GLY A 408 -16.82 -21.55 4.62
C GLY A 408 -16.04 -22.42 3.64
N ALA A 409 -14.90 -22.97 4.06
CA ALA A 409 -14.05 -23.88 3.32
C ALA A 409 -13.09 -24.61 4.29
N PHE A 410 -12.07 -25.29 3.77
CA PHE A 410 -10.94 -25.79 4.58
C PHE A 410 -10.12 -24.59 5.09
N PRO A 411 -10.00 -24.37 6.42
CA PRO A 411 -9.30 -23.21 6.98
C PRO A 411 -7.79 -23.16 6.69
N THR A 412 -7.21 -24.29 6.26
CA THR A 412 -5.81 -24.40 5.86
C THR A 412 -5.54 -23.89 4.45
N ASP A 413 -6.59 -23.71 3.64
CA ASP A 413 -6.47 -23.27 2.25
C ASP A 413 -6.65 -21.75 2.17
N PRO A 414 -5.77 -21.01 1.48
CA PRO A 414 -5.91 -19.57 1.33
C PRO A 414 -6.97 -19.21 0.29
N TYR A 415 -7.65 -18.07 0.50
CA TYR A 415 -8.69 -17.53 -0.37
C TYR A 415 -8.52 -16.02 -0.51
N SER A 416 -8.92 -15.43 -1.64
CA SER A 416 -8.74 -13.99 -1.86
C SER A 416 -9.62 -13.12 -0.96
N HIS A 417 -10.89 -13.50 -0.76
CA HIS A 417 -11.84 -12.67 -0.02
C HIS A 417 -12.98 -13.46 0.64
N THR A 418 -13.63 -12.85 1.63
CA THR A 418 -14.86 -13.36 2.27
C THR A 418 -15.92 -12.25 2.29
N PRO A 419 -16.96 -12.31 1.43
CA PRO A 419 -18.01 -11.30 1.37
C PRO A 419 -18.93 -11.35 2.59
N ALA A 420 -19.85 -10.39 2.72
CA ALA A 420 -20.78 -10.32 3.85
C ALA A 420 -21.75 -11.52 3.94
N ASN A 421 -22.09 -12.11 2.79
CA ASN A 421 -23.17 -13.11 2.67
C ASN A 421 -22.71 -14.54 2.36
N LYS A 422 -21.40 -14.80 2.33
CA LYS A 422 -20.82 -16.13 2.06
C LYS A 422 -19.52 -16.31 2.85
N GLY A 423 -19.04 -17.54 2.96
CA GLY A 423 -17.68 -17.82 3.41
C GLY A 423 -16.62 -17.56 2.33
N ALA A 424 -15.41 -18.06 2.54
CA ALA A 424 -14.23 -17.80 1.71
C ALA A 424 -14.43 -18.07 0.20
N GLN A 425 -13.94 -17.18 -0.65
CA GLN A 425 -14.10 -17.19 -2.11
C GLN A 425 -12.74 -17.01 -2.83
N GLN A 426 -12.61 -17.62 -4.02
CA GLN A 426 -11.39 -17.64 -4.87
C GLN A 426 -10.19 -18.37 -4.21
N PRO A 427 -10.13 -19.72 -4.27
CA PRO A 427 -9.08 -20.50 -3.64
C PRO A 427 -7.70 -20.34 -4.29
N GLY A 428 -6.66 -20.49 -3.47
CA GLY A 428 -5.31 -20.83 -3.92
C GLY A 428 -4.39 -19.62 -4.11
N MET A 429 -4.20 -19.17 -5.35
CA MET A 429 -3.09 -18.29 -5.74
C MET A 429 -3.31 -16.79 -5.42
N THR A 430 -3.66 -16.48 -4.18
CA THR A 430 -3.73 -15.10 -3.67
C THR A 430 -2.36 -14.61 -3.21
N GLY A 431 -2.10 -13.30 -3.33
CA GLY A 431 -0.89 -12.67 -2.81
C GLY A 431 -0.75 -12.75 -1.27
N GLN A 432 -1.83 -13.10 -0.56
CA GLN A 432 -1.83 -13.33 0.88
C GLN A 432 -0.71 -14.26 1.34
N VAL A 433 -0.50 -15.38 0.63
CA VAL A 433 0.41 -16.44 1.06
C VAL A 433 1.86 -15.98 1.23
N LYS A 434 2.30 -14.99 0.45
CA LYS A 434 3.68 -14.47 0.56
C LYS A 434 3.88 -13.73 1.88
N GLU A 435 2.86 -13.00 2.33
CA GLU A 435 2.93 -12.22 3.56
C GLU A 435 2.88 -13.19 4.76
N ASP A 436 2.04 -14.23 4.69
CA ASP A 436 1.92 -15.26 5.73
C ASP A 436 3.20 -16.09 5.87
N VAL A 437 3.91 -16.39 4.77
CA VAL A 437 5.24 -17.04 4.82
C VAL A 437 6.26 -16.16 5.54
N MET A 438 6.30 -14.85 5.26
CA MET A 438 7.21 -13.92 5.94
C MET A 438 6.87 -13.78 7.42
N ASN A 439 5.57 -13.72 7.76
CA ASN A 439 5.12 -13.74 9.16
C ASN A 439 5.57 -15.02 9.86
N ARG A 440 5.39 -16.18 9.22
CA ARG A 440 5.79 -17.46 9.83
C ARG A 440 7.29 -17.55 10.09
N TRP A 441 8.14 -17.02 9.19
CA TRP A 441 9.58 -16.98 9.44
C TRP A 441 9.94 -16.13 10.66
N ALA A 442 9.28 -15.00 10.83
CA ALA A 442 9.48 -14.15 11.99
C ALA A 442 8.87 -14.74 13.28
N GLU A 443 7.77 -15.50 13.21
CA GLU A 443 7.25 -16.28 14.34
C GLU A 443 8.28 -17.30 14.83
N LEU A 444 8.92 -17.98 13.88
CA LEU A 444 10.05 -18.89 14.12
C LEU A 444 11.34 -18.13 14.50
N GLY A 445 11.31 -16.80 14.59
CA GLY A 445 12.43 -15.98 15.03
C GLY A 445 13.52 -15.76 14.00
N ILE A 446 13.33 -16.15 12.74
CA ILE A 446 14.35 -16.05 11.70
C ILE A 446 14.53 -14.59 11.30
N ARG A 447 15.73 -14.05 11.53
CA ARG A 447 16.10 -12.69 11.08
C ARG A 447 17.47 -12.71 10.44
N ILE A 448 17.66 -11.84 9.44
CA ILE A 448 18.94 -11.64 8.77
C ILE A 448 19.40 -10.20 9.02
N THR A 449 20.60 -10.05 9.57
CA THR A 449 21.20 -8.73 9.82
C THR A 449 22.71 -8.84 9.65
N ALA A 450 23.31 -7.92 8.89
CA ALA A 450 24.75 -7.92 8.60
C ALA A 450 25.29 -9.30 8.14
N GLY A 451 24.56 -9.97 7.23
CA GLY A 451 24.95 -11.27 6.69
C GLY A 451 24.77 -12.47 7.62
N ARG A 452 24.19 -12.29 8.82
CA ARG A 452 24.05 -13.32 9.85
C ARG A 452 22.60 -13.73 10.03
N ILE A 453 22.35 -15.04 10.18
CA ILE A 453 21.04 -15.59 10.57
C ILE A 453 20.96 -15.59 12.09
N SER A 454 19.84 -15.09 12.63
CA SER A 454 19.50 -15.22 14.04
C SER A 454 18.15 -15.90 14.23
N PHE A 455 17.99 -16.58 15.37
CA PHE A 455 16.78 -17.28 15.77
C PHE A 455 16.26 -16.69 17.08
N ASN A 456 15.41 -15.66 17.01
CA ASN A 456 14.84 -14.99 18.18
C ASN A 456 13.30 -15.07 18.17
N PRO A 457 12.71 -16.19 18.61
CA PRO A 457 11.30 -16.52 18.39
C PRO A 457 10.36 -15.83 19.38
N ILE A 458 10.27 -14.49 19.34
CA ILE A 458 9.50 -13.69 20.31
C ILE A 458 7.97 -13.86 20.22
N PHE A 459 7.48 -14.51 19.16
CA PHE A 459 6.06 -14.82 18.91
C PHE A 459 5.73 -16.31 19.03
N LEU A 460 6.73 -17.17 19.19
CA LEU A 460 6.50 -18.61 19.23
C LEU A 460 5.76 -18.97 20.52
N LYS A 461 4.64 -19.68 20.38
CA LYS A 461 3.86 -20.12 21.54
C LYS A 461 4.32 -21.49 22.04
N ASN A 462 4.11 -21.72 23.34
CA ASN A 462 4.47 -22.98 23.99
C ASN A 462 3.70 -24.19 23.44
N ASP A 463 2.49 -23.99 22.92
CA ASP A 463 1.65 -25.05 22.36
C ASP A 463 2.05 -25.44 20.92
N GLU A 464 3.03 -24.77 20.31
CA GLU A 464 3.58 -25.16 19.01
C GLU A 464 4.62 -26.28 19.07
N PHE A 465 5.14 -26.60 20.26
CA PHE A 465 6.04 -27.72 20.46
C PHE A 465 5.26 -29.04 20.55
N LEU A 466 5.84 -30.11 20.02
CA LEU A 466 5.22 -31.42 20.03
C LEU A 466 4.96 -31.91 21.47
N SER A 467 3.76 -32.45 21.69
CA SER A 467 3.41 -33.11 22.96
C SER A 467 3.85 -34.56 23.02
N ASN A 468 4.10 -35.19 21.86
CA ASN A 468 4.52 -36.57 21.71
C ASN A 468 5.61 -36.64 20.61
N PRO A 469 6.53 -37.62 20.67
CA PRO A 469 7.50 -37.83 19.60
C PRO A 469 6.84 -38.04 18.23
N ASP A 470 7.49 -37.58 17.17
CA ASP A 470 7.01 -37.71 15.79
C ASP A 470 8.19 -37.79 14.79
N THR A 471 7.91 -38.00 13.51
CA THR A 471 8.90 -38.02 12.44
C THR A 471 8.70 -36.81 11.51
N PHE A 472 9.74 -36.00 11.37
CA PHE A 472 9.80 -34.92 10.40
C PHE A 472 10.39 -35.41 9.07
N GLU A 473 9.55 -35.53 8.07
CA GLU A 473 9.96 -35.87 6.71
C GLU A 473 10.26 -34.58 5.91
N TYR A 474 11.41 -34.52 5.25
CA TYR A 474 11.82 -33.34 4.48
C TYR A 474 12.68 -33.72 3.26
N PHE A 475 12.97 -32.73 2.41
CA PHE A 475 13.91 -32.87 1.30
C PHE A 475 15.17 -32.06 1.57
N ASN A 476 16.34 -32.69 1.51
CA ASN A 476 17.64 -32.01 1.68
C ASN A 476 18.00 -31.14 0.44
N VAL A 477 19.08 -30.38 0.50
CA VAL A 477 19.50 -29.47 -0.60
C VAL A 477 19.86 -30.21 -1.90
N GLU A 478 20.16 -31.51 -1.84
CA GLU A 478 20.36 -32.40 -2.99
C GLU A 478 19.04 -32.95 -3.57
N GLY A 479 17.90 -32.66 -2.96
CA GLY A 479 16.58 -33.14 -3.37
C GLY A 479 16.27 -34.56 -2.91
N GLU A 480 17.03 -35.10 -1.97
CA GLU A 480 16.81 -36.43 -1.40
C GLU A 480 15.84 -36.36 -0.23
N ARG A 481 14.94 -37.35 -0.14
CA ARG A 481 13.98 -37.45 0.96
C ARG A 481 14.67 -38.02 2.20
N GLU A 482 14.55 -37.33 3.31
CA GLU A 482 15.14 -37.71 4.60
C GLU A 482 14.10 -37.60 5.72
N ASN A 483 14.37 -38.30 6.83
CA ASN A 483 13.53 -38.33 8.01
C ASN A 483 14.37 -37.97 9.25
N LEU A 484 13.81 -37.13 10.11
CA LEU A 484 14.36 -36.81 11.43
C LEU A 484 13.36 -37.22 12.51
N ASN A 485 13.82 -37.92 13.54
CA ASN A 485 12.99 -38.19 14.70
C ASN A 485 12.98 -36.94 15.58
N LEU A 486 11.81 -36.55 16.05
CA LEU A 486 11.60 -35.46 16.99
C LEU A 486 11.08 -36.01 18.30
N ASP A 487 11.63 -35.52 19.41
CA ASP A 487 11.14 -35.83 20.74
C ASP A 487 9.98 -34.90 21.16
N ALA A 488 9.25 -35.29 22.20
CA ALA A 488 8.30 -34.37 22.84
C ALA A 488 9.04 -33.13 23.37
N GLY A 489 8.48 -31.95 23.15
CA GLY A 489 9.12 -30.67 23.46
C GLY A 489 10.03 -30.12 22.36
N GLU A 490 10.04 -30.75 21.18
CA GLU A 490 10.72 -30.26 19.98
C GLU A 490 9.72 -29.79 18.91
N LEU A 491 10.20 -28.98 17.97
CA LEU A 491 9.53 -28.66 16.71
C LEU A 491 10.58 -28.56 15.61
N ALA A 492 10.19 -28.84 14.37
CA ALA A 492 11.08 -28.72 13.23
C ALA A 492 10.49 -27.92 12.08
N PHE A 493 11.38 -27.30 11.31
CA PHE A 493 11.09 -26.64 10.05
C PHE A 493 12.33 -26.69 9.15
N THR A 494 12.25 -26.08 7.97
CA THR A 494 13.44 -25.86 7.13
C THR A 494 13.63 -24.38 6.82
N TYR A 495 14.88 -23.97 6.71
CA TYR A 495 15.23 -22.66 6.18
C TYR A 495 16.36 -22.82 5.16
N CYS A 496 16.18 -22.27 3.96
CA CYS A 496 17.03 -22.58 2.79
C CYS A 496 17.22 -24.10 2.59
N GLN A 497 16.20 -24.90 2.93
CA GLN A 497 16.19 -26.36 2.82
C GLN A 497 17.17 -27.09 3.76
N VAL A 498 17.75 -26.39 4.73
CA VAL A 498 18.46 -26.97 5.88
C VAL A 498 17.44 -27.21 7.01
N PRO A 499 17.36 -28.42 7.60
CA PRO A 499 16.45 -28.69 8.70
C PRO A 499 16.91 -27.96 9.96
N VAL A 500 15.94 -27.37 10.66
CA VAL A 500 16.12 -26.66 11.92
C VAL A 500 15.20 -27.30 12.95
N ILE A 501 15.75 -27.76 14.05
CA ILE A 501 15.02 -28.29 15.20
C ILE A 501 15.14 -27.27 16.33
N PHE A 502 14.01 -26.81 16.85
CA PHE A 502 14.00 -26.08 18.12
C PHE A 502 13.66 -27.05 19.25
N LYS A 503 14.38 -26.94 20.35
CA LYS A 503 14.11 -27.65 21.60
C LYS A 503 14.20 -26.71 22.79
N ARG A 504 13.52 -27.08 23.88
CA ARG A 504 13.61 -26.35 25.14
C ARG A 504 14.85 -26.75 25.91
N GLY A 505 15.47 -25.79 26.57
CA GLY A 505 16.57 -26.04 27.50
C GLY A 505 16.78 -24.88 28.45
N THR A 506 17.92 -24.89 29.13
CA THR A 506 18.26 -23.91 30.16
C THR A 506 19.22 -22.82 29.67
N LYS A 507 19.63 -22.88 28.41
CA LYS A 507 20.53 -21.90 27.79
C LYS A 507 20.29 -21.81 26.29
N ASP A 508 20.44 -20.61 25.76
CA ASP A 508 20.43 -20.36 24.33
C ASP A 508 21.69 -20.93 23.68
N GLN A 509 21.50 -21.80 22.68
CA GLN A 509 22.61 -22.48 22.02
C GLN A 509 22.23 -22.92 20.60
N ILE A 510 23.17 -22.83 19.66
CA ILE A 510 23.09 -23.45 18.35
C ILE A 510 24.09 -24.62 18.29
N GLN A 511 23.63 -25.78 17.84
CA GLN A 511 24.49 -26.89 17.44
C GLN A 511 24.30 -27.15 15.95
N LEU A 512 25.36 -26.99 15.18
CA LEU A 512 25.40 -27.32 13.76
C LEU A 512 25.77 -28.79 13.58
N THR A 513 25.18 -29.44 12.58
CA THR A 513 25.68 -30.70 12.03
C THR A 513 26.27 -30.44 10.65
N LEU A 514 27.53 -30.82 10.43
CA LEU A 514 28.23 -30.68 9.16
C LEU A 514 28.04 -31.92 8.27
N LYS A 515 28.41 -31.79 6.99
CA LYS A 515 28.27 -32.87 5.99
C LYS A 515 29.01 -34.17 6.34
N ASP A 516 30.11 -34.09 7.08
CA ASP A 516 30.89 -35.24 7.55
C ASP A 516 30.33 -35.85 8.86
N GLY A 517 29.24 -35.29 9.39
CA GLY A 517 28.63 -35.68 10.66
C GLY A 517 29.25 -35.01 11.88
N ALA A 518 30.27 -34.17 11.72
CA ALA A 518 30.84 -33.42 12.82
C ALA A 518 29.84 -32.37 13.34
N THR A 519 29.83 -32.17 14.66
CA THR A 519 28.97 -31.18 15.32
C THR A 519 29.78 -30.01 15.82
N VAL A 520 29.23 -28.79 15.70
CA VAL A 520 29.84 -27.56 16.23
C VAL A 520 28.83 -26.86 17.13
N ASP A 521 29.19 -26.69 18.39
CA ASP A 521 28.37 -25.97 19.37
C ASP A 521 28.76 -24.48 19.40
N MET A 522 27.75 -23.62 19.46
CA MET A 522 27.89 -22.17 19.55
C MET A 522 26.93 -21.64 20.62
N ASP A 523 27.42 -20.78 21.50
CA ASP A 523 26.57 -20.14 22.51
C ASP A 523 25.72 -19.01 21.88
N GLY A 524 24.49 -18.84 22.37
CA GLY A 524 23.54 -17.85 21.86
C GLY A 524 22.74 -18.33 20.65
N LEU A 525 22.04 -17.40 19.98
CA LEU A 525 21.09 -17.68 18.90
C LEU A 525 21.46 -17.00 17.56
N ASN A 526 22.75 -16.73 17.35
CA ASN A 526 23.25 -16.05 16.15
C ASN A 526 24.26 -16.94 15.44
N LEU A 527 24.01 -17.25 14.17
CA LEU A 527 25.00 -17.87 13.30
C LEU A 527 25.98 -16.81 12.77
N PRO A 528 27.29 -17.10 12.74
CA PRO A 528 28.24 -16.20 12.10
C PRO A 528 28.00 -16.09 10.59
N GLU A 529 28.66 -15.10 9.96
CA GLU A 529 28.44 -14.75 8.55
C GLU A 529 28.84 -15.88 7.61
N ASP A 530 29.93 -16.60 7.90
CA ASP A 530 30.42 -17.69 7.08
C ASP A 530 29.41 -18.85 7.04
N GLU A 531 28.95 -19.34 8.20
CA GLU A 531 27.93 -20.39 8.29
C GLU A 531 26.60 -19.95 7.68
N SER A 532 26.18 -18.70 7.92
CA SER A 532 24.99 -18.14 7.31
C SER A 532 25.10 -18.13 5.78
N GLY A 533 26.27 -17.75 5.25
CA GLY A 533 26.58 -17.75 3.83
C GLY A 533 26.50 -19.15 3.19
N GLU A 534 26.93 -20.20 3.90
CA GLU A 534 26.80 -21.59 3.45
C GLU A 534 25.33 -22.01 3.34
N ILE A 535 24.48 -21.60 4.29
CA ILE A 535 23.03 -21.83 4.26
C ILE A 535 22.39 -21.07 3.09
N PHE A 536 22.69 -19.78 2.92
CA PHE A 536 22.12 -18.97 1.83
C PHE A 536 22.47 -19.52 0.45
N LYS A 537 23.71 -19.99 0.27
CA LYS A 537 24.19 -20.59 -0.98
C LYS A 537 23.67 -22.01 -1.21
N ARG A 538 23.02 -22.62 -0.21
CA ARG A 538 22.60 -24.03 -0.21
C ARG A 538 23.76 -24.98 -0.55
N SER A 539 24.94 -24.75 0.05
CA SER A 539 26.16 -25.50 -0.30
C SER A 539 26.14 -26.98 0.11
N GLY A 540 25.22 -27.37 1.00
CA GLY A 540 25.16 -28.71 1.59
C GLY A 540 26.23 -28.97 2.65
N LYS A 541 27.03 -27.97 3.02
CA LYS A 541 28.07 -28.09 4.05
C LYS A 541 27.47 -28.23 5.45
N ILE A 542 26.36 -27.52 5.72
CA ILE A 542 25.57 -27.62 6.95
C ILE A 542 24.36 -28.52 6.66
N ARG A 543 24.26 -29.62 7.41
CA ARG A 543 23.22 -30.65 7.28
C ARG A 543 22.05 -30.46 8.23
N GLY A 544 22.23 -29.71 9.32
CA GLY A 544 21.14 -29.41 10.24
C GLY A 544 21.54 -28.44 11.33
N LEU A 545 20.53 -27.84 11.95
CA LEU A 545 20.65 -26.92 13.06
C LEU A 545 19.77 -27.40 14.22
N ASN A 546 20.37 -27.65 15.37
CA ASN A 546 19.66 -27.88 16.63
C ASN A 546 19.76 -26.62 17.48
N ILE A 547 18.65 -25.93 17.69
CA ILE A 547 18.58 -24.68 18.45
C ILE A 547 17.95 -24.99 19.81
N THR A 548 18.71 -24.77 20.87
CA THR A 548 18.20 -24.81 22.24
C THR A 548 17.76 -23.41 22.61
N LEU A 549 16.49 -23.27 22.98
CA LEU A 549 15.91 -22.01 23.44
C LEU A 549 15.83 -22.02 24.96
N ASN A 550 16.26 -20.93 25.59
CA ASN A 550 16.12 -20.73 27.02
C ASN A 550 14.64 -20.48 27.39
N TYR A 551 14.08 -21.37 28.20
CA TYR A 551 12.68 -21.34 28.63
C TYR A 551 12.52 -21.28 30.15
#